data_AF-A0A099EUG4-F1
#
_entry.id   AF-A0A099EUG4-F1
#
_cell.length_a   1.000
_cell.length_b   1.000
_cell.length_c   1.000
_cell.angle_alpha   90.00
_cell.angle_beta   90.00
_cell.angle_gamma   90.00
#
_symmetry.space_group_name_H-M   'P 1'
#
loop_
_entity.id
_entity.type
_entity.pdbx_description
1 polymer ?
#
loop_
_entity_poly.entity_id
_entity_poly.type
_entity_poly.pdbx_seq_one_letter_code
_entity_poly.pdbx_strand_id
1 'polypeptide(L)'
;MTSRDDMLAYLRDRLDPTVRLYAGAADALPKHWQDYDSDDQALRRFALRQELAAYEPYLPSTMAGLEQVALDAFIVQTDRLGVLRIIARQIGGKVYGTYSALPTGDDSAGSAAMKLLFAHGPKALAWTYRTRMNGLTDPFGFAGFKTSALLTTMADEADTYAEADWYAAFAKQHDTCSIVEFLATGGGAYLLLDLSRDQSAAEDPEGLVVYMNEGTPPETVSFFQYLDMFMELGLTDSGR
;
A
#
# COMPACT_ATOMS: atom_id res chain seq x y z
N MET A 1 -16.79 4.00 21.69
CA MET A 1 -15.90 4.98 21.03
C MET A 1 -14.50 4.43 21.20
N THR A 2 -13.88 3.98 20.11
CA THR A 2 -12.45 3.64 20.13
C THR A 2 -11.70 4.96 20.14
N SER A 3 -10.93 5.19 21.19
CA SER A 3 -10.17 6.42 21.35
C SER A 3 -8.95 6.39 20.43
N ARG A 4 -8.47 7.56 20.01
CA ARG A 4 -7.16 7.72 19.34
C ARG A 4 -6.06 6.99 20.11
N ASP A 5 -6.16 6.92 21.44
CA ASP A 5 -5.24 6.21 22.32
C ASP A 5 -5.26 4.68 22.15
N ASP A 6 -6.44 4.07 21.95
CA ASP A 6 -6.56 2.64 21.69
C ASP A 6 -5.85 2.26 20.39
N MET A 7 -5.98 3.11 19.36
CA MET A 7 -5.28 2.92 18.09
C MET A 7 -3.76 3.12 18.23
N LEU A 8 -3.30 4.08 19.04
CA LEU A 8 -1.87 4.25 19.32
C LEU A 8 -1.30 3.03 20.04
N ALA A 9 -1.99 2.48 21.03
CA ALA A 9 -1.57 1.27 21.71
C ALA A 9 -1.48 0.08 20.74
N TYR A 10 -2.49 -0.07 19.88
CA TYR A 10 -2.51 -1.08 18.82
C TYR A 10 -1.32 -0.93 17.85
N LEU A 11 -1.01 0.28 17.38
CA LEU A 11 0.11 0.52 16.48
C LEU A 11 1.46 0.28 17.15
N ARG A 12 1.59 0.57 18.46
CA ARG A 12 2.81 0.26 19.21
C ARG A 12 3.07 -1.24 19.31
N ASP A 13 2.01 -2.03 19.50
CA ASP A 13 2.08 -3.49 19.56
C ASP A 13 2.40 -4.12 18.19
N ARG A 14 1.76 -3.62 17.12
CA ARG A 14 1.75 -4.28 15.80
C ARG A 14 2.67 -3.69 14.75
N LEU A 15 3.07 -2.43 14.87
CA LEU A 15 3.83 -1.72 13.84
C LEU A 15 5.21 -1.26 14.33
N ASP A 16 5.25 -0.46 15.39
CA ASP A 16 6.48 0.12 15.94
C ASP A 16 6.24 0.66 17.37
N PRO A 17 6.98 0.19 18.40
CA PRO A 17 6.76 0.62 19.79
C PRO A 17 7.00 2.12 20.03
N THR A 18 7.70 2.81 19.11
CA THR A 18 7.99 4.26 19.19
C THR A 18 6.87 5.15 18.66
N VAL A 19 5.77 4.56 18.15
CA VAL A 19 4.61 5.29 17.62
C VAL A 19 4.08 6.28 18.65
N ARG A 20 3.96 7.54 18.21
CA ARG A 20 3.41 8.65 18.97
C ARG A 20 2.68 9.59 18.02
N LEU A 21 1.76 10.40 18.55
CA LEU A 21 1.15 11.46 17.75
C LEU A 21 2.23 12.36 17.16
N TYR A 22 1.99 12.82 15.94
CA TYR A 22 2.83 13.82 15.33
C TYR A 22 2.85 15.07 16.21
N ALA A 23 4.05 15.61 16.41
CA ALA A 23 4.29 16.77 17.27
C ALA A 23 5.06 17.87 16.53
N GLY A 24 5.26 17.71 15.22
CA GLY A 24 5.85 18.73 14.38
C GLY A 24 4.83 19.80 13.99
N ALA A 25 5.30 20.83 13.30
CA ALA A 25 4.40 21.87 12.80
C ALA A 25 3.59 21.35 11.60
N ALA A 26 2.33 21.77 11.48
CA ALA A 26 1.45 21.37 10.38
C ALA A 26 1.98 21.79 9.01
N ASP A 27 2.69 22.92 8.92
CA ASP A 27 3.31 23.41 7.68
C ASP A 27 4.49 22.54 7.20
N ALA A 28 5.01 21.65 8.06
CA ALA A 28 5.97 20.62 7.66
C ALA A 28 5.31 19.38 7.01
N LEU A 29 3.97 19.27 7.07
CA LEU A 29 3.21 18.25 6.34
C LEU A 29 2.82 18.76 4.95
N PRO A 30 2.72 17.87 3.94
CA PRO A 30 2.11 18.23 2.66
C PRO A 30 0.71 18.79 2.85
N LYS A 31 0.34 19.79 2.05
CA LYS A 31 -0.96 20.48 2.15
C LYS A 31 -2.16 19.55 2.28
N HIS A 32 -2.16 18.42 1.57
CA HIS A 32 -3.27 17.46 1.57
C HIS A 32 -3.31 16.57 2.84
N TRP A 33 -2.29 16.62 3.70
CA TRP A 33 -2.24 15.92 4.99
C TRP A 33 -2.41 16.84 6.21
N GLN A 34 -2.35 18.15 6.03
CA GLN A 34 -2.41 19.13 7.13
C GLN A 34 -3.66 18.97 7.98
N ASP A 35 -4.80 18.71 7.34
CA ASP A 35 -6.08 18.57 8.05
C ASP A 35 -6.15 17.30 8.92
N TYR A 36 -5.28 16.30 8.70
CA TYR A 36 -5.19 15.10 9.55
C TYR A 36 -4.54 15.37 10.92
N ASP A 37 -3.83 16.49 11.07
CA ASP A 37 -3.24 16.95 12.33
C ASP A 37 -4.26 17.68 13.22
N SER A 38 -5.46 17.96 12.70
CA SER A 38 -6.53 18.62 13.45
C SER A 38 -7.02 17.77 14.63
N ASP A 39 -7.47 18.42 15.71
CA ASP A 39 -8.19 17.75 16.80
C ASP A 39 -9.65 17.45 16.44
N ASP A 40 -10.21 18.10 15.41
CA ASP A 40 -11.59 17.86 14.94
C ASP A 40 -11.67 16.63 14.02
N GLN A 41 -12.36 15.59 14.49
CA GLN A 41 -12.59 14.36 13.71
C GLN A 41 -13.35 14.61 12.41
N ALA A 42 -14.29 15.55 12.38
CA ALA A 42 -15.06 15.85 11.18
C ALA A 42 -14.16 16.41 10.07
N LEU A 43 -13.21 17.29 10.44
CA LEU A 43 -12.20 17.81 9.50
C LEU A 43 -11.30 16.69 8.97
N ARG A 44 -10.81 15.80 9.85
CA ARG A 44 -9.96 14.67 9.42
C ARG A 44 -10.69 13.71 8.48
N ARG A 45 -11.97 13.41 8.75
CA ARG A 45 -12.81 12.57 7.87
C ARG A 45 -13.11 13.24 6.53
N PHE A 46 -13.27 14.56 6.52
CA PHE A 46 -13.45 15.32 5.28
C PHE A 46 -12.18 15.32 4.44
N ALA A 47 -11.02 15.54 5.07
CA ALA A 47 -9.71 15.44 4.42
C ALA A 47 -9.48 14.05 3.80
N LEU A 48 -9.84 12.99 4.54
CA LEU A 48 -9.80 11.62 4.03
C LEU A 48 -10.60 11.49 2.74
N ARG A 49 -11.87 11.89 2.73
CA ARG A 49 -12.71 11.82 1.52
C ARG A 49 -12.12 12.58 0.34
N GLN A 50 -11.62 13.79 0.56
CA GLN A 50 -11.00 14.58 -0.51
C GLN A 50 -9.77 13.89 -1.10
N GLU A 51 -8.96 13.26 -0.25
CA GLU A 51 -7.78 12.53 -0.71
C GLU A 51 -8.19 11.26 -1.47
N LEU A 52 -9.14 10.48 -0.93
CA LEU A 52 -9.62 9.24 -1.54
C LEU A 52 -10.27 9.45 -2.92
N ALA A 53 -10.96 10.58 -3.14
CA ALA A 53 -11.56 10.91 -4.44
C ALA A 53 -10.54 10.93 -5.59
N ALA A 54 -9.26 11.19 -5.30
CA ALA A 54 -8.21 11.19 -6.31
C ALA A 54 -7.78 9.77 -6.77
N TYR A 55 -8.21 8.73 -6.03
CA TYR A 55 -7.90 7.32 -6.31
C TYR A 55 -9.09 6.56 -6.87
N GLU A 56 -10.30 7.09 -6.75
CA GLU A 56 -11.52 6.47 -7.27
C GLU A 56 -11.44 6.04 -8.75
N PRO A 57 -10.76 6.77 -9.66
CA PRO A 57 -10.60 6.30 -11.04
C PRO A 57 -9.79 5.00 -11.19
N TYR A 58 -8.94 4.68 -10.21
CA TYR A 58 -8.02 3.53 -10.24
C TYR A 58 -8.47 2.39 -9.31
N LEU A 59 -9.09 2.72 -8.17
CA LEU A 59 -9.46 1.79 -7.11
C LEU A 59 -10.89 2.04 -6.60
N PRO A 60 -11.91 2.04 -7.48
CA PRO A 60 -13.27 2.46 -7.13
C PRO A 60 -13.89 1.62 -6.01
N SER A 61 -13.75 0.29 -6.04
CA SER A 61 -14.34 -0.60 -5.03
C SER A 61 -13.68 -0.42 -3.66
N THR A 62 -12.35 -0.31 -3.63
CA THR A 62 -11.57 -0.05 -2.44
C THR A 62 -11.96 1.29 -1.81
N MET A 63 -12.12 2.34 -2.63
CA MET A 63 -12.52 3.66 -2.12
C MET A 63 -13.94 3.63 -1.53
N ALA A 64 -14.89 3.00 -2.23
CA ALA A 64 -16.26 2.85 -1.74
C ALA A 64 -16.32 2.05 -0.42
N GLY A 65 -15.55 0.95 -0.32
CA GLY A 65 -15.45 0.15 0.89
C GLY A 65 -14.80 0.91 2.04
N LEU A 66 -13.69 1.60 1.76
CA LEU A 66 -12.95 2.36 2.78
C LEU A 66 -13.80 3.48 3.38
N GLU A 67 -14.58 4.20 2.56
CA GLU A 67 -15.48 5.25 3.06
C GLU A 67 -16.52 4.71 4.06
N GLN A 68 -17.01 3.48 3.85
CA GLN A 68 -17.99 2.86 4.72
C GLN A 68 -17.40 2.40 6.06
N VAL A 69 -16.15 1.91 6.05
CA VAL A 69 -15.52 1.34 7.25
C VAL A 69 -14.63 2.32 8.00
N ALA A 70 -14.21 3.44 7.39
CA ALA A 70 -13.32 4.42 8.02
C ALA A 70 -13.99 5.16 9.18
N LEU A 71 -13.43 5.00 10.38
CA LEU A 71 -13.83 5.69 11.60
C LEU A 71 -13.17 7.06 11.72
N ASP A 72 -11.87 7.13 11.44
CA ASP A 72 -11.04 8.31 11.60
C ASP A 72 -9.75 8.17 10.78
N ALA A 73 -9.05 9.28 10.60
CA ALA A 73 -7.69 9.31 10.07
C ALA A 73 -6.87 10.31 10.88
N PHE A 74 -5.58 10.07 11.10
CA PHE A 74 -4.71 10.99 11.84
C PHE A 74 -3.23 10.71 11.54
N ILE A 75 -2.37 11.66 11.92
CA ILE A 75 -0.92 11.54 11.72
C ILE A 75 -0.23 11.04 12.98
N VAL A 76 0.67 10.09 12.81
CA VAL A 76 1.62 9.63 13.83
C VAL A 76 3.04 9.78 13.31
N GLN A 77 4.00 9.66 14.21
CA GLN A 77 5.41 9.56 13.86
C GLN A 77 6.02 8.35 14.57
N THR A 78 6.97 7.71 13.90
CA THR A 78 7.77 6.60 14.42
C THR A 78 9.22 6.82 14.06
N ASP A 79 10.12 6.24 14.85
CA ASP A 79 11.56 6.41 14.61
C ASP A 79 12.04 5.58 13.40
N ARG A 80 11.35 4.48 13.07
CA ARG A 80 11.71 3.60 11.95
C ARG A 80 11.09 4.00 10.62
N LEU A 81 9.82 4.41 10.61
CA LEU A 81 9.04 4.65 9.39
C LEU A 81 8.71 6.13 9.17
N GLY A 82 9.21 7.01 10.04
CA GLY A 82 8.99 8.45 9.93
C GLY A 82 7.55 8.86 10.23
N VAL A 83 7.06 9.86 9.51
CA VAL A 83 5.70 10.37 9.65
C VAL A 83 4.74 9.45 8.90
N LEU A 84 3.68 8.98 9.56
CA LEU A 84 2.68 8.10 8.97
C LEU A 84 1.30 8.73 9.04
N ARG A 85 0.53 8.57 7.97
CA ARG A 85 -0.92 8.71 8.00
C ARG A 85 -1.53 7.37 8.40
N ILE A 86 -2.39 7.38 9.41
CA ILE A 86 -3.16 6.22 9.87
C ILE A 86 -4.61 6.39 9.44
N ILE A 87 -5.22 5.34 8.90
CA ILE A 87 -6.65 5.25 8.68
C ILE A 87 -7.21 4.15 9.58
N ALA A 88 -8.00 4.56 10.57
CA ALA A 88 -8.68 3.65 11.48
C ALA A 88 -9.98 3.15 10.85
N ARG A 89 -10.15 1.84 10.76
CA ARG A 89 -11.27 1.18 10.07
C ARG A 89 -11.98 0.21 11.01
N GLN A 90 -13.30 0.09 10.89
CA GLN A 90 -14.09 -0.91 11.62
C GLN A 90 -14.54 -2.03 10.68
N ILE A 91 -14.05 -3.25 10.89
CA ILE A 91 -14.34 -4.43 10.08
C ILE A 91 -14.69 -5.57 11.05
N GLY A 92 -15.83 -6.25 10.83
CA GLY A 92 -16.29 -7.34 11.71
C GLY A 92 -16.41 -6.95 13.19
N GLY A 93 -16.76 -5.68 13.47
CA GLY A 93 -16.85 -5.13 14.82
C GLY A 93 -15.51 -4.88 15.53
N LYS A 94 -14.38 -5.11 14.86
CA LYS A 94 -13.03 -4.83 15.36
C LYS A 94 -12.44 -3.62 14.65
N VAL A 95 -11.53 -2.93 15.33
CA VAL A 95 -10.84 -1.76 14.77
C VAL A 95 -9.44 -2.14 14.31
N TYR A 96 -9.13 -1.82 13.05
CA TYR A 96 -7.85 -2.07 12.40
C TYR A 96 -7.26 -0.76 11.89
N GLY A 97 -5.93 -0.66 11.84
CA GLY A 97 -5.23 0.46 11.22
C GLY A 97 -4.66 0.06 9.86
N THR A 98 -4.86 0.86 8.82
CA THR A 98 -3.91 0.92 7.70
C THR A 98 -3.03 2.13 7.87
N TYR A 99 -1.81 2.06 7.35
CA TYR A 99 -0.87 3.17 7.38
C TYR A 99 -0.26 3.43 6.02
N SER A 100 0.13 4.69 5.83
CA SER A 100 0.89 5.18 4.70
C SER A 100 2.00 6.04 5.24
N ALA A 101 3.25 5.77 4.85
CA ALA A 101 4.33 6.69 5.22
C ALA A 101 4.22 7.99 4.42
N LEU A 102 4.66 9.08 5.01
CA LEU A 102 4.94 10.29 4.26
C LEU A 102 6.13 9.96 3.36
N PRO A 103 6.08 10.23 2.04
CA PRO A 103 7.27 10.18 1.22
C PRO A 103 8.25 11.23 1.76
N THR A 104 9.23 10.80 2.54
CA THR A 104 10.39 11.61 2.88
C THR A 104 11.11 11.79 1.56
N GLY A 105 11.14 13.00 1.01
CA GLY A 105 11.77 13.27 -0.30
C GLY A 105 13.23 12.79 -0.40
N ASP A 106 13.83 12.42 0.73
CA ASP A 106 15.16 11.85 0.91
C ASP A 106 15.24 10.31 1.08
N ASP A 107 14.14 9.56 1.28
CA ASP A 107 14.18 8.09 1.29
C ASP A 107 14.23 7.54 -0.13
N SER A 108 15.40 7.73 -0.70
CA SER A 108 16.06 6.77 -1.56
C SER A 108 15.42 6.58 -2.93
N ALA A 109 16.10 7.19 -3.88
CA ALA A 109 16.61 6.47 -5.03
C ALA A 109 17.42 5.18 -4.65
N GLY A 110 17.07 4.43 -3.60
CA GLY A 110 17.89 3.37 -2.99
C GLY A 110 17.46 1.96 -3.35
N SER A 111 16.16 1.64 -3.26
CA SER A 111 15.70 0.34 -3.78
C SER A 111 15.61 0.42 -5.31
N ALA A 112 16.20 -0.57 -6.00
CA ALA A 112 16.12 -0.66 -7.45
C ALA A 112 14.66 -0.66 -7.94
N ALA A 113 13.76 -1.25 -7.15
CA ALA A 113 12.31 -1.29 -7.40
C ALA A 113 11.68 0.10 -7.54
N MET A 114 11.98 1.05 -6.64
CA MET A 114 11.42 2.41 -6.73
C MET A 114 11.94 3.19 -7.94
N LYS A 115 13.22 3.03 -8.28
CA LYS A 115 13.80 3.61 -9.51
C LYS A 115 13.11 3.06 -10.75
N LEU A 116 12.91 1.75 -10.82
CA LEU A 116 12.22 1.08 -11.92
C LEU A 116 10.77 1.55 -12.02
N LEU A 117 10.03 1.60 -10.91
CA LEU A 117 8.64 2.08 -10.88
C LEU A 117 8.52 3.51 -11.43
N PHE A 118 9.47 4.37 -11.08
CA PHE A 118 9.47 5.75 -11.55
C PHE A 118 9.93 5.94 -12.99
N ALA A 119 10.76 5.03 -13.51
CA ALA A 119 11.27 5.10 -14.87
C ALA A 119 10.35 4.41 -15.89
N HIS A 120 9.77 3.26 -15.51
CA HIS A 120 9.07 2.35 -16.40
C HIS A 120 7.66 2.01 -15.95
N GLY A 121 7.30 2.29 -14.70
CA GLY A 121 5.97 1.99 -14.19
C GLY A 121 4.90 3.00 -14.64
N PRO A 122 3.62 2.64 -14.51
CA PRO A 122 2.50 3.53 -14.82
C PRO A 122 2.62 4.85 -14.08
N LYS A 123 2.37 5.96 -14.80
CA LYS A 123 2.40 7.30 -14.20
C LYS A 123 1.48 7.45 -13.00
N ALA A 124 0.33 6.77 -13.01
CA ALA A 124 -0.60 6.77 -11.89
C ALA A 124 0.05 6.24 -10.61
N LEU A 125 0.72 5.08 -10.66
CA LEU A 125 1.42 4.51 -9.50
C LEU A 125 2.61 5.38 -9.07
N ALA A 126 3.44 5.80 -10.03
CA ALA A 126 4.57 6.68 -9.72
C ALA A 126 4.11 7.97 -9.02
N TRP A 127 3.01 8.56 -9.48
CA TRP A 127 2.40 9.72 -8.87
C TRP A 127 1.86 9.43 -7.47
N THR A 128 1.16 8.31 -7.27
CA THR A 128 0.67 7.84 -5.97
C THR A 128 1.81 7.80 -4.96
N TYR A 129 2.88 7.03 -5.23
CA TYR A 129 4.02 6.86 -4.33
C TYR A 129 4.84 8.13 -4.09
N ARG A 130 4.92 9.03 -5.08
CA ARG A 130 5.68 10.28 -4.94
C ARG A 130 4.90 11.39 -4.23
N THR A 131 3.60 11.48 -4.47
CA THR A 131 2.86 12.74 -4.27
C THR A 131 1.71 12.62 -3.29
N ARG A 132 1.10 11.44 -3.16
CA ARG A 132 -0.18 11.30 -2.48
C ARG A 132 -0.17 10.29 -1.33
N MET A 133 0.38 9.10 -1.51
CA MET A 133 0.54 8.12 -0.42
C MET A 133 1.74 7.22 -0.66
N ASN A 134 2.49 6.91 0.40
CA ASN A 134 3.50 5.86 0.35
C ASN A 134 2.89 4.48 0.67
N GLY A 135 2.00 3.99 -0.22
CA GLY A 135 1.22 2.76 -0.06
C GLY A 135 0.15 2.84 1.03
N LEU A 136 -0.87 1.96 1.00
CA LEU A 136 -1.86 1.77 2.07
C LEU A 136 -1.65 0.38 2.67
N THR A 137 -0.74 0.28 3.64
CA THR A 137 -0.28 -1.00 4.18
C THR A 137 -1.03 -1.37 5.44
N ASP A 138 -1.34 -2.66 5.57
CA ASP A 138 -1.94 -3.24 6.76
C ASP A 138 -0.85 -3.91 7.63
N PRO A 139 -0.75 -3.59 8.94
CA PRO A 139 0.24 -4.19 9.84
C PRO A 139 0.14 -5.71 10.00
N PHE A 140 -0.98 -6.33 9.62
CA PHE A 140 -1.18 -7.78 9.66
C PHE A 140 -0.95 -8.46 8.30
N GLY A 141 -0.70 -7.70 7.23
CA GLY A 141 -0.62 -8.24 5.88
C GLY A 141 -1.97 -8.63 5.28
N PHE A 142 -3.09 -8.14 5.84
CA PHE A 142 -4.41 -8.27 5.21
C PHE A 142 -4.57 -7.18 4.16
N ALA A 143 -4.59 -7.58 2.89
CA ALA A 143 -4.85 -6.77 1.70
C ALA A 143 -4.54 -5.25 1.85
N GLY A 144 -3.35 -4.86 1.40
CA GLY A 144 -2.93 -3.46 1.34
C GLY A 144 -1.69 -3.32 0.47
N PHE A 145 -1.53 -2.19 -0.22
CA PHE A 145 -0.32 -1.92 -0.99
C PHE A 145 0.90 -1.88 -0.07
N LYS A 146 2.02 -2.47 -0.50
CA LYS A 146 3.30 -2.30 0.18
C LYS A 146 3.72 -0.82 0.20
N THR A 147 4.29 -0.35 1.30
CA THR A 147 4.97 0.95 1.30
C THR A 147 6.21 0.90 0.41
N SER A 148 6.71 2.03 -0.07
CA SER A 148 7.94 2.14 -0.87
C SER A 148 9.16 1.55 -0.16
N ALA A 149 9.19 1.60 1.17
CA ALA A 149 10.24 1.00 1.98
C ALA A 149 10.23 -0.54 1.90
N LEU A 150 9.10 -1.14 1.50
CA LEU A 150 8.90 -2.59 1.36
C LEU A 150 8.81 -3.01 -0.12
N LEU A 151 8.78 -2.06 -1.05
CA LEU A 151 8.84 -2.38 -2.47
C LEU A 151 10.23 -2.90 -2.82
N THR A 152 10.25 -4.16 -3.22
CA THR A 152 11.45 -4.92 -3.55
C THR A 152 11.29 -5.58 -4.91
N THR A 153 12.42 -5.93 -5.53
CA THR A 153 12.37 -6.79 -6.70
C THR A 153 12.21 -8.24 -6.27
N MET A 154 11.56 -9.08 -7.07
CA MET A 154 11.48 -10.52 -6.78
C MET A 154 12.86 -11.20 -6.63
N ALA A 155 13.89 -10.68 -7.30
CA ALA A 155 15.25 -11.22 -7.20
C ALA A 155 15.89 -10.98 -5.82
N ASP A 156 15.45 -9.95 -5.11
CA ASP A 156 15.93 -9.61 -3.77
C ASP A 156 15.15 -10.34 -2.65
N GLU A 157 14.01 -10.96 -2.96
CA GLU A 157 13.23 -11.85 -2.07
C GLU A 157 13.83 -13.27 -2.07
N ALA A 158 15.06 -13.37 -1.56
CA ALA A 158 15.97 -14.51 -1.72
C ALA A 158 15.44 -15.88 -1.26
N ASP A 159 14.40 -15.96 -0.42
CA ASP A 159 14.00 -17.22 0.24
C ASP A 159 12.63 -17.79 -0.19
N THR A 160 11.81 -17.08 -0.97
CA THR A 160 10.40 -17.52 -1.19
C THR A 160 9.99 -17.71 -2.65
N TYR A 161 10.53 -16.92 -3.59
CA TYR A 161 10.12 -17.01 -5.00
C TYR A 161 11.24 -17.27 -5.99
N ALA A 162 12.43 -16.74 -5.71
CA ALA A 162 13.60 -17.02 -6.53
C ALA A 162 13.88 -18.55 -6.59
N GLU A 163 13.45 -19.29 -5.56
CA GLU A 163 13.55 -20.74 -5.45
C GLU A 163 12.39 -21.51 -6.11
N ALA A 164 11.32 -20.85 -6.57
CA ALA A 164 10.19 -21.54 -7.18
C ALA A 164 10.52 -21.98 -8.62
N ASP A 165 10.24 -23.25 -8.96
CA ASP A 165 10.58 -23.84 -10.27
C ASP A 165 10.03 -23.05 -11.47
N TRP A 166 8.86 -22.42 -11.30
CA TRP A 166 8.24 -21.61 -12.35
C TRP A 166 8.97 -20.28 -12.59
N TYR A 167 9.67 -19.73 -11.59
CA TYR A 167 10.31 -18.41 -11.68
C TYR A 167 11.41 -18.39 -12.73
N ALA A 168 12.28 -19.41 -12.76
CA ALA A 168 13.34 -19.51 -13.75
C ALA A 168 12.80 -19.63 -15.18
N ALA A 169 11.70 -20.37 -15.38
CA ALA A 169 11.03 -20.50 -16.67
C ALA A 169 10.36 -19.18 -17.08
N PHE A 170 9.69 -18.52 -16.14
CA PHE A 170 9.04 -17.23 -16.34
C PHE A 170 10.04 -16.13 -16.70
N ALA A 171 11.09 -15.95 -15.88
CA ALA A 171 12.15 -14.97 -16.10
C ALA A 171 12.80 -15.14 -17.48
N LYS A 172 13.03 -16.40 -17.91
CA LYS A 172 13.58 -16.73 -19.22
C LYS A 172 12.61 -16.47 -20.38
N GLN A 173 11.33 -16.75 -20.21
CA GLN A 173 10.32 -16.58 -21.26
C GLN A 173 10.01 -15.10 -21.51
N HIS A 174 10.06 -14.27 -20.46
CA HIS A 174 9.64 -12.88 -20.51
C HIS A 174 10.81 -11.88 -20.48
N ASP A 175 12.06 -12.34 -20.50
CA ASP A 175 13.28 -11.51 -20.36
C ASP A 175 13.23 -10.61 -19.12
N THR A 176 12.69 -11.16 -18.02
CA THR A 176 12.30 -10.39 -16.85
C THR A 176 13.47 -10.24 -15.88
N CYS A 177 14.01 -9.03 -15.80
CA CYS A 177 15.06 -8.67 -14.84
C CYS A 177 14.56 -7.80 -13.67
N SER A 178 13.30 -7.36 -13.72
CA SER A 178 12.79 -6.21 -12.95
C SER A 178 11.30 -6.35 -12.57
N ILE A 179 10.94 -7.37 -11.80
CA ILE A 179 9.57 -7.56 -11.29
C ILE A 179 9.45 -6.97 -9.90
N VAL A 180 8.50 -6.08 -9.69
CA VAL A 180 8.23 -5.45 -8.38
C VAL A 180 6.95 -6.00 -7.79
N GLU A 181 7.00 -6.39 -6.52
CA GLU A 181 5.82 -6.85 -5.77
C GLU A 181 5.09 -5.68 -5.13
N PHE A 182 3.78 -5.55 -5.40
CA PHE A 182 2.95 -4.45 -4.90
C PHE A 182 1.99 -4.86 -3.78
N LEU A 183 1.57 -6.12 -3.76
CA LEU A 183 0.59 -6.65 -2.81
C LEU A 183 0.97 -8.06 -2.38
N ALA A 184 0.97 -8.28 -1.06
CA ALA A 184 0.97 -9.59 -0.43
C ALA A 184 -0.35 -9.76 0.33
N THR A 185 -1.10 -10.82 0.04
CA THR A 185 -2.46 -11.01 0.59
C THR A 185 -2.49 -11.78 1.92
N GLY A 186 -1.33 -12.11 2.51
CA GLY A 186 -1.23 -12.84 3.78
C GLY A 186 -1.76 -14.28 3.75
N GLY A 187 -2.26 -14.77 2.60
CA GLY A 187 -2.99 -16.04 2.50
C GLY A 187 -2.88 -16.80 1.18
N GLY A 188 -2.05 -16.35 0.22
CA GLY A 188 -1.65 -17.22 -0.89
C GLY A 188 -1.56 -16.61 -2.28
N ALA A 189 -1.70 -15.29 -2.45
CA ALA A 189 -1.49 -14.63 -3.74
C ALA A 189 -0.69 -13.33 -3.64
N TYR A 190 0.08 -13.06 -4.69
CA TYR A 190 0.88 -11.85 -4.83
C TYR A 190 0.61 -11.16 -6.16
N LEU A 191 0.48 -9.84 -6.13
CA LEU A 191 0.36 -9.05 -7.34
C LEU A 191 1.70 -8.39 -7.67
N LEU A 192 2.18 -8.70 -8.86
CA LEU A 192 3.48 -8.30 -9.37
C LEU A 192 3.30 -7.42 -10.61
N LEU A 193 4.24 -6.51 -10.81
CA LEU A 193 4.32 -5.69 -12.01
C LEU A 193 5.68 -5.89 -12.69
N ASP A 194 5.65 -6.25 -13.97
CA ASP A 194 6.85 -6.37 -14.80
C ASP A 194 7.30 -4.99 -15.29
N LEU A 195 8.44 -4.52 -14.80
CA LEU A 195 9.02 -3.23 -15.18
C LEU A 195 10.24 -3.38 -16.10
N SER A 196 10.42 -4.55 -16.73
CA SER A 196 11.40 -4.74 -17.79
C SER A 196 11.08 -3.93 -19.05
N ARG A 197 9.80 -3.59 -19.25
CA ARG A 197 9.29 -2.76 -20.35
C ARG A 197 8.75 -1.44 -19.82
N ASP A 198 8.83 -0.39 -20.65
CA ASP A 198 8.21 0.90 -20.35
C ASP A 198 6.68 0.79 -20.46
N GLN A 199 6.02 0.87 -19.31
CA GLN A 199 4.56 0.89 -19.15
C GLN A 199 4.06 2.27 -18.68
N SER A 200 4.87 3.32 -18.78
CA SER A 200 4.55 4.64 -18.23
C SER A 200 3.33 5.32 -18.85
N ALA A 201 2.96 4.92 -20.07
CA ALA A 201 1.78 5.41 -20.78
C ALA A 201 0.52 4.55 -20.55
N ALA A 202 0.62 3.40 -19.88
CA ALA A 202 -0.52 2.53 -19.65
C ALA A 202 -1.46 3.15 -18.59
N GLU A 203 -2.75 3.22 -18.92
CA GLU A 203 -3.79 3.61 -17.97
C GLU A 203 -4.02 2.51 -16.93
N ASP A 204 -3.99 1.25 -17.39
CA ASP A 204 -3.99 0.05 -16.56
C ASP A 204 -3.01 -0.96 -17.13
N PRO A 205 -1.84 -1.19 -16.49
CA PRO A 205 -0.82 -2.09 -17.02
C PRO A 205 -1.22 -3.56 -16.84
N GLU A 206 -0.52 -4.42 -17.55
CA GLU A 206 -0.57 -5.86 -17.30
C GLU A 206 0.26 -6.18 -16.05
N GLY A 207 -0.39 -6.78 -15.05
CA GLY A 207 0.22 -7.36 -13.87
C GLY A 207 0.27 -8.88 -13.95
N LEU A 208 0.93 -9.48 -12.97
CA LEU A 208 0.99 -10.93 -12.81
C LEU A 208 0.51 -11.29 -11.42
N VAL A 209 -0.40 -12.26 -11.32
CA VAL A 209 -0.71 -12.88 -10.05
C VAL A 209 0.02 -14.21 -9.91
N VAL A 210 0.66 -14.39 -8.75
CA VAL A 210 1.32 -15.63 -8.35
C VAL A 210 0.57 -16.22 -7.17
N TYR A 211 0.08 -17.46 -7.31
CA TYR A 211 -0.55 -18.20 -6.23
C TYR A 211 0.46 -19.14 -5.56
N MET A 212 0.62 -19.05 -4.23
CA MET A 212 1.64 -19.80 -3.47
C MET A 212 1.35 -21.28 -3.29
N ASN A 213 0.08 -21.66 -3.37
CA ASN A 213 -0.37 -22.97 -2.88
C ASN A 213 -0.48 -24.03 -3.99
N GLU A 214 -0.28 -23.65 -5.25
CA GLU A 214 -0.78 -24.46 -6.37
C GLU A 214 0.28 -24.91 -7.38
N GLY A 215 1.54 -24.45 -7.27
CA GLY A 215 2.56 -24.76 -8.29
C GLY A 215 2.13 -24.35 -9.71
N THR A 216 1.14 -23.46 -9.80
CA THR A 216 0.53 -22.98 -11.04
C THR A 216 1.38 -21.85 -11.62
N PRO A 217 1.49 -21.77 -12.95
CA PRO A 217 2.13 -20.63 -13.59
C PRO A 217 1.44 -19.32 -13.21
N PRO A 218 2.18 -18.20 -13.16
CA PRO A 218 1.58 -16.89 -12.96
C PRO A 218 0.52 -16.58 -14.03
N GLU A 219 -0.57 -15.93 -13.63
CA GLU A 219 -1.61 -15.47 -14.54
C GLU A 219 -1.43 -13.97 -14.83
N THR A 220 -1.56 -13.58 -16.10
CA THR A 220 -1.57 -12.16 -16.49
C THR A 220 -2.93 -11.55 -16.23
N VAL A 221 -2.96 -10.45 -15.50
CA VAL A 221 -4.20 -9.79 -15.05
C VAL A 221 -4.12 -8.28 -15.31
N SER A 222 -5.28 -7.61 -15.37
CA SER A 222 -5.32 -6.14 -15.34
C SER A 222 -4.95 -5.67 -13.93
N PHE A 223 -3.89 -4.87 -13.82
CA PHE A 223 -3.25 -4.60 -12.53
C PHE A 223 -4.18 -3.85 -11.58
N PHE A 224 -4.75 -2.71 -11.99
CA PHE A 224 -5.59 -1.91 -11.12
C PHE A 224 -6.90 -2.60 -10.79
N GLN A 225 -7.56 -3.29 -11.74
CA GLN A 225 -8.78 -4.04 -11.41
C GLN A 225 -8.51 -5.14 -10.39
N TYR A 226 -7.42 -5.90 -10.58
CA TYR A 226 -7.10 -7.00 -9.68
C TYR A 226 -6.74 -6.49 -8.29
N LEU A 227 -5.98 -5.41 -8.23
CA LEU A 227 -5.57 -4.75 -6.99
C LEU A 227 -6.76 -4.17 -6.23
N ASP A 228 -7.69 -3.52 -6.93
CA ASP A 228 -8.92 -2.98 -6.35
C ASP A 228 -9.78 -4.10 -5.75
N MET A 229 -9.96 -5.19 -6.49
CA MET A 229 -10.70 -6.37 -6.02
C MET A 229 -10.08 -6.96 -4.74
N PHE A 230 -8.76 -7.17 -4.70
CA PHE A 230 -8.12 -7.77 -3.52
C PHE A 230 -8.17 -6.87 -2.29
N MET A 231 -7.99 -5.57 -2.49
CA MET A 231 -8.09 -4.62 -1.39
C MET A 231 -9.51 -4.48 -0.86
N GLU A 232 -10.51 -4.48 -1.74
CA GLU A 232 -11.92 -4.53 -1.35
C GLU A 232 -12.20 -5.75 -0.45
N LEU A 233 -11.71 -6.94 -0.83
CA LEU A 233 -11.91 -8.16 -0.04
C LEU A 233 -11.39 -8.01 1.40
N GLY A 234 -10.25 -7.36 1.61
CA GLY A 234 -9.72 -7.10 2.96
C GLY A 234 -10.41 -5.96 3.73
N LEU A 235 -11.26 -5.17 3.05
CA LEU A 235 -12.10 -4.15 3.67
C LEU A 235 -13.50 -4.68 4.04
N THR A 236 -13.96 -5.73 3.34
CA THR A 236 -15.19 -6.44 3.70
C THR A 236 -14.93 -7.41 4.84
N ASP A 237 -15.92 -7.62 5.71
CA ASP A 237 -15.85 -8.63 6.78
C ASP A 237 -15.73 -10.01 6.14
N SER A 238 -14.50 -10.45 5.86
CA SER A 238 -14.21 -11.82 5.47
C SER A 238 -14.39 -12.67 6.72
N GLY A 239 -15.64 -12.97 7.06
CA GLY A 239 -16.01 -13.93 8.11
C GLY A 239 -15.57 -15.34 7.77
N ARG A 240 -14.26 -15.54 7.63
CA ARG A 240 -13.56 -16.81 7.48
C ARG A 240 -12.65 -17.02 8.68
#